data_AF-D1ANG1-F1
#
_entry.id   AF-D1ANG1-F1
#
_cell.length_a   1.000
_cell.length_b   1.000
_cell.length_c   1.000
_cell.angle_alpha   90.00
_cell.angle_beta   90.00
_cell.angle_gamma   90.00
#
_symmetry.space_group_name_H-M   'P 1'
#
loop_
_entity.id
_entity.type
_entity.pdbx_description
1 polymer ?
#
loop_
_entity_poly.entity_id
_entity_poly.type
_entity_poly.pdbx_seq_one_letter_code
_entity_poly.pdbx_strand_id
1 'polypeptide(L)'
;MEKRNLKANNFDKDNEIKKIQEDYLQEIKNDSGIIDSLIQPTEEPVNLELLAKEKNLQEALRLKNETKIKQGDRINYFMIDLDERLREISFKFPATKLIIELSEYGISSDGRLFLDLTKSVDLLIKNNLFINKFDIDEFYQDQIEGFGGFLIGLLRNPRKFIQDISER
;
A
#
# COMPACT_ATOMS: atom_id res chain seq x y z
N MET A 1 -18.28 -64.89 -8.07
CA MET A 1 -17.40 -64.07 -7.20
C MET A 1 -17.23 -62.71 -7.88
N GLU A 2 -17.95 -61.70 -7.41
CA GLU A 2 -17.82 -60.33 -7.92
C GLU A 2 -16.62 -59.64 -7.25
N LYS A 3 -15.68 -59.13 -8.05
CA LYS A 3 -14.73 -58.08 -7.62
C LYS A 3 -15.17 -56.77 -8.24
N ARG A 4 -15.75 -55.86 -7.45
CA ARG A 4 -15.99 -54.47 -7.85
C ARG A 4 -14.74 -53.65 -7.52
N ASN A 5 -14.11 -53.10 -8.56
CA ASN A 5 -13.01 -52.16 -8.43
C ASN A 5 -13.55 -50.79 -7.98
N LEU A 6 -13.16 -50.37 -6.77
CA LEU A 6 -13.31 -49.00 -6.26
C LEU A 6 -12.24 -48.12 -6.90
N LYS A 7 -12.56 -47.46 -8.02
CA LYS A 7 -11.76 -46.36 -8.57
C LYS A 7 -12.68 -45.29 -9.17
N ALA A 8 -13.25 -44.47 -8.30
CA ALA A 8 -13.77 -43.16 -8.63
C ALA A 8 -14.02 -42.46 -7.29
N ASN A 9 -13.41 -41.28 -7.06
CA ASN A 9 -13.80 -40.22 -6.09
C ASN A 9 -12.63 -39.42 -5.49
N ASN A 10 -11.35 -39.74 -5.77
CA ASN A 10 -10.24 -38.94 -5.22
C ASN A 10 -9.80 -37.75 -6.09
N PHE A 11 -10.09 -37.75 -7.39
CA PHE A 11 -9.61 -36.69 -8.30
C PHE A 11 -10.36 -35.35 -8.17
N ASP A 12 -11.61 -35.36 -7.71
CA ASP A 12 -12.45 -34.16 -7.62
C ASP A 12 -12.15 -33.32 -6.37
N LYS A 13 -11.85 -33.99 -5.24
CA LYS A 13 -11.56 -33.32 -3.96
C LYS A 13 -10.24 -32.54 -4.00
N ASP A 14 -9.22 -33.06 -4.69
CA ASP A 14 -7.93 -32.38 -4.82
C ASP A 14 -8.05 -31.08 -5.64
N ASN A 15 -8.96 -31.03 -6.61
CA ASN A 15 -9.25 -29.83 -7.38
C ASN A 15 -10.07 -28.80 -6.57
N GLU A 16 -11.04 -29.25 -5.76
CA GLU A 16 -11.76 -28.37 -4.84
C GLU A 16 -10.82 -27.76 -3.78
N ILE A 17 -9.90 -28.55 -3.20
CA ILE A 17 -8.94 -28.04 -2.21
C ILE A 17 -8.00 -27.02 -2.83
N LYS A 18 -7.47 -27.28 -4.04
CA LYS A 18 -6.64 -26.30 -4.76
C LYS A 18 -7.39 -25.01 -5.03
N LYS A 19 -8.64 -25.10 -5.48
CA LYS A 19 -9.47 -23.92 -5.74
C LYS A 19 -9.72 -23.12 -4.47
N ILE A 20 -10.01 -23.77 -3.34
CA ILE A 20 -10.17 -23.09 -2.04
C ILE A 20 -8.87 -22.41 -1.60
N GLN A 21 -7.71 -23.05 -1.82
CA GLN A 21 -6.41 -22.46 -1.51
C GLN A 21 -6.11 -21.26 -2.41
N GLU A 22 -6.39 -21.35 -3.70
CA GLU A 22 -6.25 -20.24 -4.65
C GLU A 22 -7.17 -19.07 -4.30
N ASP A 23 -8.44 -19.34 -4.01
CA ASP A 23 -9.41 -18.34 -3.59
C ASP A 23 -8.98 -17.66 -2.28
N TYR A 24 -8.49 -18.44 -1.30
CA TYR A 24 -7.98 -17.91 -0.03
C TYR A 24 -6.71 -17.07 -0.21
N LEU A 25 -5.80 -17.49 -1.09
CA LEU A 25 -4.61 -16.70 -1.43
C LEU A 25 -4.97 -15.40 -2.16
N GLN A 26 -5.98 -15.42 -3.03
CA GLN A 26 -6.50 -14.22 -3.69
C GLN A 26 -7.16 -13.27 -2.69
N GLU A 27 -7.93 -13.79 -1.74
CA GLU A 27 -8.51 -13.01 -0.65
C GLU A 27 -7.42 -12.34 0.20
N ILE A 28 -6.39 -13.11 0.61
CA ILE A 28 -5.22 -12.57 1.32
C ILE A 28 -4.51 -11.49 0.49
N LYS A 29 -4.32 -11.70 -0.81
CA LYS A 29 -3.67 -10.73 -1.71
C LYS A 29 -4.46 -9.42 -1.80
N ASN A 30 -5.78 -9.52 -1.93
CA ASN A 30 -6.65 -8.35 -1.97
C ASN A 30 -6.64 -7.60 -0.64
N ASP A 31 -6.69 -8.32 0.48
CA ASP A 31 -6.68 -7.75 1.82
C ASP A 31 -5.32 -7.13 2.20
N SER A 32 -4.22 -7.69 1.67
CA SER A 32 -2.85 -7.20 1.88
C SER A 32 -2.43 -6.13 0.87
N GLY A 33 -3.18 -5.94 -0.22
CA GLY A 33 -2.83 -5.02 -1.31
C GLY A 33 -1.58 -5.43 -2.08
N ILE A 34 -1.19 -6.70 -2.08
CA ILE A 34 -0.02 -7.17 -2.84
C ILE A 34 -0.33 -7.04 -4.34
N ILE A 35 0.52 -6.31 -5.04
CA ILE A 35 0.49 -6.23 -6.50
C ILE A 35 1.51 -7.23 -7.02
N ASP A 36 1.01 -8.33 -7.58
CA ASP A 36 1.80 -9.13 -8.51
C ASP A 36 2.12 -8.21 -9.68
N SER A 37 3.30 -7.60 -9.68
CA SER A 37 3.85 -7.01 -10.89
C SER A 37 3.79 -8.11 -11.93
N LEU A 38 2.86 -7.97 -12.89
CA LEU A 38 2.67 -8.89 -14.00
C LEU A 38 4.06 -9.35 -14.44
N ILE A 39 4.41 -10.59 -14.12
CA ILE A 39 5.58 -11.26 -14.64
C ILE A 39 5.26 -11.38 -16.13
N GLN A 40 5.52 -10.32 -16.88
CA GLN A 40 5.72 -10.46 -18.30
C GLN A 40 6.91 -11.41 -18.40
N PRO A 41 6.83 -12.44 -19.25
CA PRO A 41 7.98 -13.30 -19.52
C PRO A 41 8.97 -12.49 -20.36
N THR A 42 9.57 -11.48 -19.75
CA THR A 42 10.70 -10.71 -20.25
C THR A 42 11.86 -11.04 -19.33
N GLU A 43 13.00 -11.41 -19.92
CA GLU A 43 14.18 -11.96 -19.23
C GLU A 43 14.86 -10.99 -18.26
N GLU A 44 14.39 -9.74 -18.17
CA GLU A 44 14.93 -8.72 -17.26
C GLU A 44 14.15 -8.66 -15.94
N PRO A 45 14.84 -8.65 -14.78
CA PRO A 45 14.21 -8.49 -13.49
C PRO A 45 13.48 -7.15 -13.41
N VAL A 46 12.21 -7.16 -12.99
CA VAL A 46 11.42 -5.93 -12.78
C VAL A 46 12.05 -5.12 -11.65
N ASN A 47 12.47 -3.89 -11.95
CA ASN A 47 12.93 -2.96 -10.93
C ASN A 47 11.72 -2.43 -10.13
N LEU A 48 11.49 -3.02 -8.96
CA LEU A 48 10.35 -2.71 -8.10
C LEU A 48 10.35 -1.26 -7.60
N GLU A 49 11.52 -0.66 -7.37
CA GLU A 49 11.62 0.74 -6.95
C GLU A 49 11.16 1.70 -8.05
N LEU A 50 11.57 1.43 -9.29
CA LEU A 50 11.14 2.21 -10.44
C LEU A 50 9.63 2.06 -10.65
N LEU A 51 9.11 0.84 -10.53
CA LEU A 51 7.69 0.56 -10.65
C LEU A 51 6.88 1.26 -9.54
N ALA A 52 7.34 1.23 -8.29
CA ALA A 52 6.71 1.95 -7.18
C ALA A 52 6.67 3.46 -7.45
N LYS A 53 7.78 4.05 -7.92
CA LYS A 53 7.87 5.47 -8.29
C LYS A 53 6.89 5.81 -9.42
N GLU A 54 6.82 5.00 -10.47
CA GLU A 54 5.87 5.20 -11.57
C GLU A 54 4.42 5.15 -11.07
N LYS A 55 4.06 4.13 -10.27
CA LYS A 55 2.71 3.98 -9.71
C LYS A 55 2.34 5.16 -8.79
N ASN A 56 3.27 5.63 -7.97
CA ASN A 56 3.08 6.81 -7.12
C ASN A 56 2.90 8.09 -7.95
N LEU A 57 3.63 8.25 -9.05
CA LEU A 57 3.45 9.36 -9.99
C LEU A 57 2.08 9.30 -10.67
N GLN A 58 1.64 8.12 -11.12
CA GLN A 58 0.31 7.94 -11.71
C GLN A 58 -0.81 8.31 -10.72
N GLU A 59 -0.66 7.93 -9.45
CA GLU A 59 -1.61 8.34 -8.41
C GLU A 59 -1.57 9.86 -8.20
N ALA A 60 -0.40 10.49 -8.15
CA ALA A 60 -0.31 11.95 -8.05
C ALA A 60 -0.98 12.64 -9.24
N LEU A 61 -0.81 12.14 -10.46
CA LEU A 61 -1.49 12.66 -11.66
C LEU A 61 -3.00 12.46 -11.60
N ARG A 62 -3.48 11.32 -11.11
CA ARG A 62 -4.91 11.09 -10.86
C ARG A 62 -5.46 12.15 -9.91
N LEU A 63 -4.79 12.36 -8.78
CA LEU A 63 -5.17 13.37 -7.78
C LEU A 63 -5.07 14.80 -8.32
N LYS A 64 -4.16 15.10 -9.24
CA LYS A 64 -4.04 16.40 -9.92
C LYS A 64 -5.27 16.74 -10.74
N ASN A 65 -5.86 15.72 -11.38
CA ASN A 65 -7.05 15.86 -12.21
C ASN A 65 -8.34 15.98 -11.38
N GLU A 66 -8.28 15.68 -10.08
CA GLU A 66 -9.40 15.92 -9.17
C GLU A 66 -9.57 17.42 -8.89
N THR A 67 -10.81 17.93 -8.98
CA THR A 67 -11.10 19.34 -8.66
C THR A 67 -10.78 19.67 -7.20
N LYS A 68 -11.01 18.69 -6.30
CA LYS A 68 -10.72 18.79 -4.86
C LYS A 68 -10.67 17.38 -4.26
N ILE A 69 -9.64 17.13 -3.43
CA ILE A 69 -9.59 15.96 -2.55
C ILE A 69 -10.45 16.24 -1.30
N LYS A 70 -11.36 15.34 -1.00
CA LYS A 70 -12.32 15.42 0.10
C LYS A 70 -12.04 14.32 1.12
N GLN A 71 -12.53 14.54 2.34
CA GLN A 71 -12.51 13.50 3.37
C GLN A 71 -13.19 12.23 2.84
N GLY A 72 -12.56 11.08 3.08
CA GLY A 72 -13.06 9.78 2.68
C GLY A 72 -12.63 9.33 1.29
N ASP A 73 -12.08 10.23 0.47
CA ASP A 73 -11.55 9.86 -0.85
C ASP A 73 -10.42 8.84 -0.69
N ARG A 74 -10.41 7.81 -1.54
CA ARG A 74 -9.33 6.82 -1.56
C ARG A 74 -8.08 7.44 -2.15
N ILE A 75 -6.98 7.30 -1.43
CA ILE A 75 -5.63 7.63 -1.85
C ILE A 75 -4.82 6.34 -1.80
N ASN A 76 -4.03 6.11 -2.83
CA ASN A 76 -3.11 4.98 -2.90
C ASN A 76 -1.66 5.46 -2.72
N TYR A 77 -0.80 4.58 -2.24
CA TYR A 77 0.63 4.76 -2.22
C TYR A 77 1.29 3.40 -2.38
N PHE A 78 2.42 3.34 -3.09
CA PHE A 78 3.08 2.09 -3.45
C PHE A 78 4.44 2.02 -2.78
N MET A 79 4.67 0.95 -2.02
CA MET A 79 5.91 0.68 -1.26
C MET A 79 6.38 -0.75 -1.47
N ILE A 80 7.63 -1.02 -1.13
CA ILE A 80 8.19 -2.37 -1.13
C ILE A 80 8.22 -2.89 0.31
N ASP A 81 7.65 -4.07 0.56
CA ASP A 81 7.70 -4.71 1.88
C ASP A 81 9.01 -5.48 2.12
N LEU A 82 9.16 -6.01 3.34
CA LEU A 82 10.34 -6.81 3.73
C LEU A 82 10.47 -8.11 2.92
N ASP A 83 9.40 -8.59 2.28
CA ASP A 83 9.41 -9.76 1.39
C ASP A 83 9.81 -9.40 -0.06
N GLU A 84 10.27 -8.17 -0.29
CA GLU A 84 10.58 -7.63 -1.62
C GLU A 84 9.38 -7.63 -2.57
N ARG A 85 8.18 -7.37 -2.05
CA ARG A 85 6.95 -7.29 -2.85
C ARG A 85 6.44 -5.86 -2.92
N LEU A 86 5.89 -5.51 -4.09
CA LEU A 86 5.19 -4.25 -4.25
C LEU A 86 3.82 -4.30 -3.55
N ARG A 87 3.59 -3.39 -2.62
CA ARG A 87 2.35 -3.25 -1.85
C ARG A 87 1.63 -1.96 -2.23
N GLU A 88 0.35 -2.07 -2.56
CA GLU A 88 -0.58 -0.95 -2.63
C GLU A 88 -1.16 -0.68 -1.25
N ILE A 89 -0.79 0.49 -0.72
CA ILE A 89 -1.28 1.02 0.54
C ILE A 89 -2.39 2.00 0.23
N SER A 90 -3.62 1.60 0.53
CA SER A 90 -4.80 2.42 0.30
C SER A 90 -5.36 2.95 1.60
N PHE A 91 -5.64 4.25 1.64
CA PHE A 91 -6.21 4.89 2.82
C PHE A 91 -7.27 5.93 2.42
N LYS A 92 -8.15 6.23 3.36
CA LYS A 92 -9.16 7.28 3.23
C LYS A 92 -8.55 8.61 3.64
N PHE A 93 -8.71 9.62 2.80
CA PHE A 93 -8.25 10.97 3.10
C PHE A 93 -8.89 11.48 4.40
N PRO A 94 -8.11 11.93 5.39
CA PRO A 94 -8.61 12.25 6.72
C PRO A 94 -9.48 13.52 6.74
N ALA A 95 -10.26 13.65 7.82
CA ALA A 95 -10.98 14.88 8.10
C ALA A 95 -10.02 16.03 8.40
N THR A 96 -10.39 17.27 8.06
CA THR A 96 -9.55 18.46 8.30
C THR A 96 -9.13 18.62 9.77
N LYS A 97 -9.98 18.21 10.72
CA LYS A 97 -9.62 18.23 12.14
C LYS A 97 -8.39 17.36 12.45
N LEU A 98 -8.34 16.14 11.91
CA LEU A 98 -7.19 15.25 12.05
C LEU A 98 -5.96 15.79 11.33
N ILE A 99 -6.14 16.43 10.17
CA ILE A 99 -5.03 17.07 9.44
C ILE A 99 -4.37 18.18 10.26
N ILE A 100 -5.14 18.94 11.03
CA ILE A 100 -4.61 20.01 11.89
C ILE A 100 -3.73 19.44 13.01
N GLU A 101 -3.97 18.20 13.45
CA GLU A 101 -3.17 17.51 14.46
C GLU A 101 -1.75 17.14 13.96
N LEU A 102 -1.46 17.25 12.65
CA LEU A 102 -0.17 16.88 12.02
C LEU A 102 0.98 17.88 12.25
N SER A 103 1.14 18.42 13.45
CA SER A 103 2.16 19.44 13.73
C SER A 103 3.11 19.04 14.85
N GLU A 104 3.64 17.82 14.78
CA GLU A 104 4.57 17.32 15.78
C GLU A 104 5.98 17.11 15.21
N TYR A 105 6.91 17.87 15.75
CA TYR A 105 8.35 17.68 15.56
C TYR A 105 8.86 16.67 16.58
N GLY A 106 9.80 15.81 16.17
CA GLY A 106 10.60 14.97 17.04
C GLY A 106 11.85 15.71 17.52
N ILE A 107 12.49 15.19 18.57
CA ILE A 107 13.82 15.64 19.04
C ILE A 107 14.77 14.47 18.86
N SER A 108 15.84 14.66 18.08
CA SER A 108 16.85 13.63 17.83
C SER A 108 17.70 13.39 19.09
N SER A 109 18.48 12.30 19.09
CA SER A 109 19.39 11.98 20.19
C SER A 109 20.46 13.05 20.44
N ASP A 110 20.79 13.86 19.44
CA ASP A 110 21.69 15.02 19.54
C ASP A 110 20.96 16.35 19.80
N GLY A 111 19.67 16.32 20.12
CA GLY A 111 18.88 17.46 20.55
C GLY A 111 18.35 18.37 19.43
N ARG A 112 18.44 17.95 18.16
CA ARG A 112 17.91 18.71 17.03
C ARG A 112 16.43 18.42 16.84
N LEU A 113 15.68 19.47 16.53
CA LEU A 113 14.30 19.32 16.09
C LEU A 113 14.27 18.76 14.66
N PHE A 114 13.49 17.71 14.45
CA PHE A 114 13.25 17.13 13.14
C PHE A 114 11.76 16.88 12.93
N LEU A 115 11.35 16.76 11.66
CA LEU A 115 9.99 16.37 11.35
C LEU A 115 9.88 14.85 11.43
N ASP A 116 9.06 14.35 12.35
CA ASP A 116 8.86 12.91 12.50
C ASP A 116 7.81 12.43 11.50
N LEU A 117 8.29 11.86 10.38
CA LEU A 117 7.43 11.41 9.28
C LEU A 117 6.53 10.24 9.69
N THR A 118 6.96 9.43 10.67
CA THR A 118 6.21 8.25 11.14
C THR A 118 4.91 8.64 11.83
N LYS A 119 4.86 9.81 12.48
CA LYS A 119 3.64 10.32 13.15
C LYS A 119 2.46 10.51 12.22
N SER A 120 2.73 10.89 10.96
CA SER A 120 1.67 11.03 9.97
C SER A 120 1.03 9.69 9.59
N VAL A 121 1.84 8.62 9.61
CA VAL A 121 1.40 7.23 9.42
C VAL A 121 0.63 6.77 10.66
N ASP A 122 1.15 7.00 11.86
CA ASP A 122 0.46 6.69 13.12
C ASP A 122 -0.94 7.30 13.21
N LEU A 123 -1.11 8.52 12.71
CA LEU A 123 -2.40 9.19 12.68
C LEU A 123 -3.42 8.40 11.86
N LEU A 124 -3.03 7.86 10.71
CA LEU A 124 -3.89 7.00 9.89
C LEU A 124 -4.23 5.69 10.62
N ILE A 125 -3.24 5.07 11.28
CA ILE A 125 -3.41 3.82 12.05
C ILE A 125 -4.42 4.04 13.18
N LYS A 126 -4.17 5.04 14.05
CA LYS A 126 -4.99 5.34 15.23
C LYS A 126 -6.44 5.66 14.87
N ASN A 127 -6.67 6.17 13.65
CA ASN A 127 -8.01 6.52 13.16
C ASN A 127 -8.62 5.46 12.23
N ASN A 128 -7.99 4.29 12.08
CA ASN A 128 -8.47 3.19 11.21
C ASN A 128 -8.79 3.67 9.79
N LEU A 129 -7.89 4.48 9.20
CA LEU A 129 -8.11 5.09 7.90
C LEU A 129 -7.57 4.25 6.73
N PHE A 130 -6.78 3.20 7.01
CA PHE A 130 -6.40 2.24 5.99
C PHE A 130 -7.60 1.44 5.50
N ILE A 131 -7.65 1.21 4.20
CA ILE A 131 -8.67 0.38 3.55
C ILE A 131 -8.26 -1.09 3.61
N ASN A 132 -6.97 -1.35 3.40
CA ASN A 132 -6.37 -2.68 3.46
C ASN A 132 -5.66 -2.86 4.80
N LYS A 133 -5.29 -4.10 5.15
CA LYS A 133 -4.45 -4.34 6.34
C LYS A 133 -3.12 -3.62 6.16
N PHE A 134 -2.72 -2.86 7.18
CA PHE A 134 -1.46 -2.12 7.19
C PHE A 134 -0.77 -2.34 8.53
N ASP A 135 0.50 -2.75 8.47
CA ASP A 135 1.38 -2.93 9.60
C ASP A 135 2.74 -2.31 9.24
N ILE A 136 3.25 -1.41 10.09
CA ILE A 136 4.50 -0.71 9.81
C ILE A 136 5.70 -1.65 9.84
N ASP A 137 5.60 -2.73 10.63
CA ASP A 137 6.67 -3.69 10.84
C ASP A 137 6.87 -4.59 9.60
N GLU A 138 5.94 -4.54 8.63
CA GLU A 138 6.08 -5.21 7.33
C GLU A 138 6.98 -4.44 6.34
N PHE A 139 7.49 -3.24 6.67
CA PHE A 139 8.22 -2.38 5.74
C PHE A 139 9.58 -1.91 6.27
N TYR A 140 10.50 -1.60 5.35
CA TYR A 140 11.74 -0.91 5.69
C TYR A 140 11.48 0.53 6.14
N GLN A 141 12.33 1.05 7.03
CA GLN A 141 12.18 2.39 7.62
C GLN A 141 12.17 3.51 6.56
N ASP A 142 12.97 3.40 5.51
CA ASP A 142 13.02 4.36 4.40
C ASP A 142 11.71 4.38 3.59
N GLN A 143 11.03 3.23 3.46
CA GLN A 143 9.72 3.14 2.83
C GLN A 143 8.66 3.85 3.68
N ILE A 144 8.65 3.60 4.99
CA ILE A 144 7.75 4.28 5.93
C ILE A 144 8.00 5.79 5.94
N GLU A 145 9.25 6.23 5.94
CA GLU A 145 9.60 7.65 5.86
C GLU A 145 9.18 8.28 4.52
N GLY A 146 9.37 7.57 3.41
CA GLY A 146 8.88 7.98 2.08
C GLY A 146 7.36 8.19 2.08
N PHE A 147 6.62 7.23 2.64
CA PHE A 147 5.17 7.33 2.79
C PHE A 147 4.76 8.48 3.72
N GLY A 148 5.41 8.64 4.87
CA GLY A 148 5.16 9.75 5.78
C GLY A 148 5.44 11.11 5.14
N GLY A 149 6.50 11.23 4.34
CA GLY A 149 6.80 12.41 3.54
C GLY A 149 5.69 12.71 2.52
N PHE A 150 5.20 11.68 1.84
CA PHE A 150 4.05 11.80 0.95
C PHE A 150 2.80 12.28 1.67
N LEU A 151 2.46 11.67 2.80
CA LEU A 151 1.31 12.06 3.61
C LEU A 151 1.42 13.50 4.09
N ILE A 152 2.55 13.92 4.65
CA ILE A 152 2.68 15.29 5.15
C ILE A 152 2.54 16.31 4.02
N GLY A 153 3.15 16.05 2.86
CA GLY A 153 2.99 16.90 1.69
C GLY A 153 1.53 16.99 1.25
N LEU A 154 0.88 15.83 1.09
CA LEU A 154 -0.50 15.73 0.64
C LEU A 154 -1.50 16.34 1.63
N LEU A 155 -1.31 16.12 2.93
CA LEU A 155 -2.25 16.54 3.97
C LEU A 155 -2.12 18.05 4.27
N ARG A 156 -0.90 18.62 4.25
CA ARG A 156 -0.68 20.05 4.53
C ARG A 156 -1.00 20.95 3.36
N ASN A 157 -0.61 20.56 2.14
CA ASN A 157 -0.87 21.35 0.94
C ASN A 157 -1.04 20.46 -0.30
N PRO A 158 -2.20 19.79 -0.42
CA PRO A 158 -2.39 18.75 -1.43
C PRO A 158 -2.10 19.25 -2.85
N ARG A 159 -2.62 20.43 -3.23
CA ARG A 159 -2.47 20.95 -4.59
C ARG A 159 -1.03 21.27 -4.95
N LYS A 160 -0.31 21.98 -4.08
CA LYS A 160 1.09 22.33 -4.34
C LYS A 160 1.96 21.06 -4.37
N PHE A 161 1.75 20.16 -3.42
CA PHE A 161 2.51 18.92 -3.34
C PHE A 161 2.33 18.05 -4.59
N ILE A 162 1.08 17.88 -5.05
CA ILE A 162 0.78 17.14 -6.28
C ILE A 162 1.43 17.80 -7.49
N GLN A 163 1.40 19.14 -7.58
CA GLN A 163 2.08 19.88 -8.63
C GLN A 163 3.59 19.59 -8.64
N ASP A 164 4.25 19.75 -7.50
CA ASP A 164 5.70 19.57 -7.32
C ASP A 164 6.17 18.14 -7.66
N ILE A 165 5.34 17.12 -7.43
CA ILE A 165 5.66 15.74 -7.82
C ILE A 165 5.44 15.52 -9.31
N SER A 166 4.36 16.06 -9.87
CA SER A 166 4.00 15.83 -11.27
C SER A 166 4.92 16.52 -12.29
N GLU A 167 5.74 17.46 -11.84
CA GLU A 167 6.65 18.26 -12.68
C GLU A 167 8.12 17.79 -12.59
N ARG A 168 8.41 16.74 -11.80
CA ARG A 168 9.72 16.09 -11.70
C ARG A 168 9.84 14.93 -12.68
#